data_AF-A0A812XEI6-F1
#
_entry.id   AF-A0A812XEI6-F1
#
_cell.length_a   1.000
_cell.length_b   1.000
_cell.length_c   1.000
_cell.angle_alpha   90.00
_cell.angle_beta   90.00
_cell.angle_gamma   90.00
#
_symmetry.space_group_name_H-M   'P 1'
#
loop_
_entity.id
_entity.type
_entity.pdbx_description
1 polymer ?
#
loop_
_entity_poly.entity_id
_entity_poly.type
_entity_poly.pdbx_seq_one_letter_code
_entity_poly.pdbx_strand_id
1 'polypeptide(L)'
;RGHIGWCGGGIYFALSAGATYHKAVGVNSAHGFIIEAKVDLGRTKHMPAQCTSSRRCWGIPLQNAIRCIDHSYQGGHFQGQGYNSIYFNPGDGGEYVIWDPRRVISMRQVR
;
A
#
# COMPACT_ATOMS: atom_id res chain seq x y z
N ARG A 1 10.66 10.88 0.89
CA ARG A 1 9.77 10.17 -0.06
C ARG A 1 10.11 8.69 0.04
N GLY A 2 9.12 7.81 0.20
CA GLY A 2 9.35 6.37 0.13
C GLY A 2 9.50 5.96 -1.33
N HIS A 3 10.57 5.24 -1.67
CA HIS A 3 10.87 4.83 -3.05
C HIS A 3 10.59 3.35 -3.32
N ILE A 4 10.26 2.57 -2.29
CA ILE A 4 10.14 1.11 -2.34
C ILE A 4 8.85 0.70 -1.62
N GLY A 5 7.96 0.01 -2.32
CA GLY A 5 6.68 -0.52 -1.81
C GLY A 5 6.05 -1.43 -2.87
N TRP A 6 5.15 -2.33 -2.44
CA TRP A 6 4.57 -3.38 -3.32
C TRP A 6 3.88 -2.82 -4.56
N CYS A 7 3.23 -1.66 -4.44
CA CYS A 7 2.55 -0.96 -5.52
C CYS A 7 3.26 0.36 -5.89
N GLY A 8 4.57 0.46 -5.62
CA GLY A 8 5.37 1.65 -5.84
C GLY A 8 5.43 2.62 -4.64
N GLY A 9 5.90 3.84 -4.89
CA GLY A 9 6.24 4.80 -3.85
C GLY A 9 5.01 5.42 -3.16
N GLY A 10 4.90 5.25 -1.84
CA GLY A 10 3.80 5.79 -1.04
C GLY A 10 3.95 5.48 0.45
N ILE A 11 2.91 5.83 1.22
CA ILE A 11 2.76 5.48 2.63
C ILE A 11 1.66 4.43 2.72
N TYR A 12 2.02 3.26 3.25
CA TYR A 12 1.16 2.09 3.31
C TYR A 12 0.54 1.98 4.70
N PHE A 13 -0.77 1.73 4.74
CA PHE A 13 -1.54 1.50 5.95
C PHE A 13 -2.26 0.17 5.83
N ALA A 14 -1.98 -0.76 6.75
CA ALA A 14 -2.75 -1.98 6.89
C ALA A 14 -4.00 -1.72 7.74
N LEU A 15 -5.05 -2.50 7.51
CA LEU A 15 -6.31 -2.40 8.25
C LEU A 15 -6.25 -2.99 9.67
N SER A 16 -5.19 -3.72 10.02
CA SER A 16 -5.04 -4.30 11.35
C SER A 16 -3.61 -4.17 11.88
N ALA A 17 -3.49 -4.11 13.21
CA ALA A 17 -2.20 -4.10 13.89
C ALA A 17 -1.40 -5.39 13.61
N GLY A 18 -2.07 -6.55 13.55
CA GLY A 18 -1.43 -7.83 13.22
C GLY A 18 -0.80 -7.83 11.81
N ALA A 19 -1.51 -7.31 10.81
CA ALA A 19 -0.96 -7.17 9.46
C ALA A 19 0.23 -6.21 9.43
N THR A 20 0.17 -5.12 10.21
CA THR A 20 1.29 -4.18 10.35
C THR A 20 2.51 -4.84 11.01
N TYR A 21 2.29 -5.64 12.06
CA TYR A 21 3.34 -6.35 12.79
C TYR A 21 4.11 -7.33 11.89
N HIS A 22 3.41 -8.15 11.11
CA HIS A 22 4.04 -9.12 10.21
C HIS A 22 4.77 -8.50 9.02
N LYS A 23 4.47 -7.25 8.69
CA LYS A 23 5.13 -6.48 7.62
C LYS A 23 6.32 -5.66 8.11
N ALA A 24 6.39 -5.38 9.41
CA ALA A 24 7.51 -4.73 10.07
C ALA A 24 8.66 -5.70 10.42
N VAL A 25 8.87 -6.72 9.57
CA VAL A 25 9.85 -7.80 9.77
C VAL A 25 10.83 -7.84 8.58
N GLY A 26 11.55 -6.75 8.36
CA GLY A 26 12.71 -6.74 7.45
C GLY A 26 13.96 -7.27 8.15
N VAL A 27 14.98 -7.69 7.39
CA VAL A 27 16.27 -8.19 7.91
C VAL A 27 17.02 -7.21 8.84
N ASN A 28 16.60 -5.94 8.89
CA ASN A 28 17.10 -4.89 9.78
C ASN A 28 16.00 -4.27 10.67
N SER A 29 14.86 -4.94 10.85
CA SER A 29 13.77 -4.43 11.68
C SER A 29 13.98 -4.85 13.14
N ALA A 30 14.47 -3.91 13.96
CA ALA A 30 14.15 -3.95 15.38
C ALA A 30 12.65 -3.67 15.50
N HIS A 31 11.88 -4.53 16.19
CA HIS A 31 10.46 -4.30 16.41
C HIS A 31 10.27 -2.93 17.07
N GLY A 32 9.81 -1.96 16.27
CA GLY A 32 9.50 -0.62 16.73
C GLY A 32 8.14 -0.59 17.40
N PHE A 33 7.38 0.47 17.15
CA PHE A 33 6.00 0.58 17.60
C PHE A 33 5.03 0.64 16.42
N ILE A 34 3.81 0.17 16.63
CA ILE A 34 2.72 0.30 15.66
C ILE A 34 2.06 1.66 15.87
N ILE A 35 1.70 2.33 14.78
CA ILE A 35 0.84 3.51 14.82
C ILE A 35 -0.57 3.18 14.34
N GLU A 36 -1.56 3.73 15.02
CA GLU A 36 -2.90 3.88 14.48
C GLU A 36 -2.99 5.27 13.86
N ALA A 37 -3.48 5.35 12.61
CA ALA A 37 -3.60 6.60 11.89
C ALA A 37 -5.03 6.83 11.40
N LYS A 38 -5.50 8.07 11.50
CA LYS A 38 -6.69 8.54 10.79
C LYS A 38 -6.23 9.15 9.47
N VAL A 39 -6.70 8.60 8.36
CA VAL A 39 -6.22 8.96 7.01
C VAL A 39 -7.39 9.39 6.13
N ASP A 40 -7.26 10.53 5.45
CA ASP A 40 -8.16 10.95 4.37
C ASP A 40 -7.78 10.24 3.07
N LEU A 41 -8.53 9.20 2.74
CA LEU A 41 -8.32 8.39 1.54
C LEU A 41 -8.80 9.08 0.26
N GLY A 42 -9.65 10.11 0.35
CA GLY A 42 -10.30 10.73 -0.81
C GLY A 42 -10.93 9.70 -1.74
N ARG A 43 -10.73 9.85 -3.05
CA ARG A 43 -11.14 8.84 -4.04
C ARG A 43 -10.13 7.69 -4.09
N THR A 44 -10.59 6.50 -3.76
CA THR A 44 -9.77 5.27 -3.77
C THR A 44 -9.91 4.53 -5.10
N LYS A 45 -8.78 4.15 -5.70
CA LYS A 45 -8.77 3.19 -6.81
C LYS A 45 -8.56 1.78 -6.26
N HIS A 46 -9.45 0.85 -6.59
CA HIS A 46 -9.28 -0.56 -6.26
C HIS A 46 -8.36 -1.23 -7.29
N MET A 47 -7.27 -1.81 -6.82
CA MET A 47 -6.24 -2.43 -7.62
C MET A 47 -6.24 -3.95 -7.41
N PRO A 48 -5.83 -4.73 -8.42
CA PRO A 48 -5.57 -6.15 -8.21
C PRO A 48 -4.42 -6.36 -7.22
N ALA A 49 -4.33 -7.55 -6.63
CA ALA A 49 -3.34 -7.91 -5.60
C ALA A 49 -1.89 -7.64 -6.01
N GLN A 50 -1.58 -7.85 -7.28
CA GLN A 50 -0.29 -7.63 -7.91
C GLN A 50 -0.04 -6.18 -8.29
N CYS A 51 -0.98 -5.26 -8.07
CA CYS A 51 -0.88 -3.87 -8.50
C CYS A 51 -0.34 -3.76 -9.92
N THR A 52 -1.00 -4.41 -10.89
CA THR A 52 -0.53 -4.51 -12.27
C THR A 52 -1.30 -3.59 -13.20
N SER A 53 -0.62 -2.95 -14.16
CA SER A 53 -1.23 -2.24 -15.31
C SER A 53 -1.56 -3.18 -16.47
N SER A 54 -0.96 -4.38 -16.49
CA SER A 54 -1.07 -5.30 -17.62
C SER A 54 -2.35 -6.12 -17.54
N ARG A 55 -3.20 -6.01 -18.58
CA ARG A 55 -4.37 -6.89 -18.75
C ARG A 55 -4.00 -8.37 -18.76
N ARG A 56 -2.81 -8.72 -19.26
CA ARG A 56 -2.30 -10.10 -19.27
C ARG A 56 -2.13 -10.65 -17.86
N CYS A 57 -1.90 -9.77 -16.89
CA CYS A 57 -1.68 -10.12 -15.51
C CYS A 57 -2.97 -10.09 -14.68
N TRP A 58 -4.14 -9.79 -15.25
CA TRP A 58 -5.40 -9.80 -14.52
C TRP A 58 -5.84 -11.24 -14.24
N GLY A 59 -6.14 -11.56 -12.98
CA GLY A 59 -6.60 -12.89 -12.56
C GLY A 59 -5.50 -13.95 -12.38
N ILE A 60 -4.21 -13.61 -12.54
CA ILE A 60 -3.11 -14.53 -12.26
C ILE A 60 -2.94 -14.73 -10.74
N PRO A 61 -2.82 -15.98 -10.24
CA PRO A 61 -2.56 -16.24 -8.82
C PRO A 61 -1.24 -15.61 -8.36
N LEU A 62 -1.22 -15.07 -7.14
CA LEU A 62 -0.09 -14.34 -6.55
C LEU A 62 1.26 -15.09 -6.62
N GLN A 63 1.23 -16.41 -6.50
CA GLN A 63 2.40 -17.30 -6.60
C GLN A 63 3.17 -17.11 -7.92
N ASN A 64 2.45 -16.81 -9.01
CA ASN A 64 3.01 -16.58 -10.35
C ASN A 64 3.01 -15.10 -10.74
N ALA A 65 2.47 -14.22 -9.89
CA ALA A 65 2.24 -12.81 -10.18
C ALA A 65 3.41 -11.89 -9.80
N ILE A 66 4.50 -12.40 -9.21
CA ILE A 66 5.70 -11.60 -8.91
C ILE A 66 6.22 -10.86 -10.16
N ARG A 67 6.15 -11.49 -11.34
CA ARG A 67 6.55 -10.88 -12.62
C ARG A 67 5.57 -9.80 -13.12
N CYS A 68 4.40 -9.73 -12.51
CA CYS A 68 3.33 -8.82 -12.86
C CYS A 68 3.25 -7.61 -11.92
N ILE A 69 4.10 -7.57 -10.88
CA ILE A 69 4.15 -6.44 -9.96
C ILE A 69 4.67 -5.23 -10.71
N ASP A 70 3.88 -4.16 -10.72
CA ASP A 70 4.26 -2.91 -11.36
C ASP A 70 4.68 -1.90 -10.29
N HIS A 71 6.00 -1.74 -10.14
CA HIS A 71 6.59 -0.78 -9.21
C HIS A 71 6.62 0.64 -9.78
N SER A 72 6.27 0.81 -11.06
CA SER A 72 6.31 2.11 -11.74
C SER A 72 5.17 3.03 -11.30
N TYR A 73 4.21 2.50 -10.54
CA TYR A 73 3.12 3.27 -9.96
C TYR A 73 3.62 4.30 -8.96
N GLN A 74 3.58 5.55 -9.40
CA GLN A 74 3.85 6.71 -8.56
C GLN A 74 2.53 7.44 -8.28
N GLY A 75 2.41 8.06 -7.12
CA GLY A 75 1.22 8.81 -6.72
C GLY A 75 0.71 9.81 -7.77
N GLY A 76 1.61 10.45 -8.53
CA GLY A 76 1.27 11.39 -9.59
C GLY A 76 0.38 10.79 -10.70
N HIS A 77 0.57 9.50 -11.05
CA HIS A 77 -0.23 8.82 -12.07
C HIS A 77 -1.70 8.68 -11.66
N PHE A 78 -1.96 8.31 -10.40
CA PHE A 78 -3.31 8.17 -9.87
C PHE A 78 -3.95 9.53 -9.56
N GLN A 79 -3.15 10.50 -9.13
CA GLN A 79 -3.60 11.87 -8.95
C GLN A 79 -4.08 12.49 -10.27
N GLY A 80 -3.38 12.25 -11.38
CA GLY A 80 -3.83 12.67 -12.71
C GLY A 80 -5.14 12.01 -13.17
N GLN A 81 -5.48 10.85 -12.62
CA GLN A 81 -6.77 10.18 -12.82
C GLN A 81 -7.85 10.62 -11.81
N GLY A 82 -7.53 11.56 -10.90
CA GLY A 82 -8.44 12.07 -9.88
C GLY A 82 -8.61 11.15 -8.67
N TYR A 83 -7.71 10.18 -8.47
CA TYR A 83 -7.65 9.37 -7.26
C TYR A 83 -6.69 9.99 -6.24
N ASN A 84 -6.82 9.57 -4.99
CA ASN A 84 -6.03 10.08 -3.86
C ASN A 84 -5.39 8.96 -3.04
N SER A 85 -5.91 7.76 -3.20
CA SER A 85 -5.36 6.54 -2.62
C SER A 85 -5.60 5.35 -3.55
N ILE A 86 -4.89 4.27 -3.30
CA ILE A 86 -5.21 2.95 -3.84
C ILE A 86 -5.52 1.99 -2.71
N TYR A 87 -6.34 0.98 -3.00
CA TYR A 87 -6.57 -0.18 -2.15
C TYR A 87 -6.21 -1.45 -2.91
N PHE A 88 -5.52 -2.37 -2.24
CA PHE A 88 -5.26 -3.71 -2.75
C PHE A 88 -5.16 -4.70 -1.59
N ASN A 89 -5.22 -5.99 -1.89
CA ASN A 89 -5.01 -7.06 -0.93
C ASN A 89 -4.08 -8.10 -1.56
N PRO A 90 -2.80 -8.18 -1.14
CA PRO A 90 -1.83 -9.14 -1.68
C PRO A 90 -1.96 -10.54 -1.06
N GLY A 91 -3.03 -10.83 -0.31
CA GLY A 91 -3.34 -12.15 0.25
C GLY A 91 -3.14 -12.25 1.76
N ASP A 92 -2.55 -11.23 2.40
CA ASP A 92 -2.27 -11.19 3.85
C ASP A 92 -2.99 -10.05 4.58
N GLY A 93 -3.92 -9.37 3.89
CA GLY A 93 -4.71 -8.28 4.44
C GLY A 93 -4.86 -7.12 3.47
N GLY A 94 -5.96 -6.38 3.57
CA GLY A 94 -6.16 -5.17 2.77
C GLY A 94 -5.22 -4.05 3.19
N GLU A 95 -4.67 -3.35 2.21
CA GLU A 95 -3.78 -2.21 2.38
C GLU A 95 -4.29 -0.99 1.61
N TYR A 96 -4.15 0.17 2.23
CA TYR A 96 -4.31 1.46 1.58
C TYR A 96 -2.96 2.13 1.38
N VAL A 97 -2.80 2.78 0.23
CA VAL A 97 -1.61 3.58 -0.07
C VAL A 97 -2.03 5.00 -0.39
N ILE A 98 -1.40 5.96 0.28
CA ILE A 98 -1.46 7.39 -0.06
C ILE A 98 -0.08 7.87 -0.49
N TRP A 99 -0.04 8.97 -1.23
CA TRP A 99 1.21 9.61 -1.67
C TRP A 99 1.34 11.06 -1.22
N ASP A 100 0.26 11.66 -0.71
CA ASP A 100 0.28 12.97 -0.07
C ASP A 100 0.26 12.80 1.46
N PRO A 101 1.39 13.06 2.17
CA PRO A 101 1.46 12.88 3.62
C PRO A 101 0.49 13.76 4.41
N ARG A 102 0.01 14.87 3.82
CA ARG A 102 -0.96 15.77 4.47
C ARG A 102 -2.32 15.11 4.67
N ARG A 103 -2.55 13.95 4.04
CA ARG A 103 -3.76 13.13 4.22
C ARG A 103 -3.75 12.33 5.51
N VAL A 104 -2.63 12.24 6.22
CA VAL A 104 -2.61 11.71 7.59
C VAL A 104 -3.15 12.80 8.51
N ILE A 105 -4.39 12.65 8.95
CA ILE A 105 -5.09 13.62 9.79
C ILE A 105 -4.54 13.59 11.21
N SER A 106 -4.29 12.38 11.72
CA SER A 106 -3.72 12.18 13.05
C SER A 106 -3.09 10.80 13.16
N MET A 107 -2.15 10.64 14.08
CA MET A 107 -1.54 9.36 14.41
C MET A 107 -1.32 9.24 15.91
N ARG A 108 -1.43 8.03 16.43
CA ARG A 108 -1.03 7.68 17.79
C ARG A 108 -0.28 6.37 17.81
N GLN A 109 0.67 6.23 18.72
CA GLN A 109 1.28 4.94 18.99
C GLN A 109 0.25 4.01 19.65
N VAL A 110 0.14 2.80 19.12
CA VAL A 110 -0.57 1.69 19.77
C VAL A 110 0.33 1.19 20.90
N ARG A 111 -0.19 1.18 22.13
CA ARG A 111 0.49 0.64 23.31
C ARG A 111 0.15 -0.82 23.50
#